data_AF-A0AA35US58-F1
#
_entry.id   AF-A0AA35US58-F1
#
_cell.length_a   1.000
_cell.length_b   1.000
_cell.length_c   1.000
_cell.angle_alpha   90.00
_cell.angle_beta   90.00
_cell.angle_gamma   90.00
#
_symmetry.space_group_name_H-M   'P 1'
#
loop_
_entity.id
_entity.type
_entity.pdbx_description
1 polymer ?
#
loop_
_entity_poly.entity_id
_entity_poly.type
_entity_poly.pdbx_seq_one_letter_code
_entity_poly.pdbx_strand_id
1 'polypeptide(L)'
;MCFAAVVIQTRLRDMDKSLEEAARDLGGRQPFVFLSIILPLILPSIIAAWLLSFTLSFDDLVIASFVSGPGSSTLPIVIFSKIRLGVSPEINAIATLMILTISALVMIGSFLVLRRDGKK
;
A
#
# COMPACT_ATOMS: atom_id res chain seq x y z
N MET A 1 -3.97 -10.21 10.03
CA MET A 1 -4.63 -10.36 8.72
C MET A 1 -3.59 -10.27 7.61
N CYS A 2 -3.41 -11.31 6.78
CA CYS A 2 -2.39 -11.32 5.72
C CYS A 2 -2.90 -10.74 4.39
N PHE A 3 -3.45 -9.52 4.40
CA PHE A 3 -4.02 -8.89 3.21
C PHE A 3 -3.02 -8.75 2.06
N ALA A 4 -1.78 -8.38 2.38
CA ALA A 4 -0.71 -8.28 1.39
C ALA A 4 -0.44 -9.62 0.68
N ALA A 5 -0.44 -10.72 1.44
CA ALA A 5 -0.21 -12.05 0.88
C ALA A 5 -1.33 -12.46 -0.09
N VAL A 6 -2.59 -12.16 0.23
CA VAL A 6 -3.74 -12.46 -0.63
C VAL A 6 -3.68 -11.68 -1.94
N VAL A 7 -3.38 -10.37 -1.87
CA VAL A 7 -3.26 -9.51 -3.05
C VAL A 7 -2.13 -9.98 -3.98
N ILE A 8 -0.96 -10.28 -3.41
CA ILE A 8 0.19 -10.76 -4.17
C ILE A 8 -0.05 -12.17 -4.74
N GLN A 9 -0.63 -13.07 -3.95
CA GLN A 9 -0.92 -14.44 -4.38
C GLN A 9 -1.90 -14.48 -5.56
N THR A 10 -2.92 -13.62 -5.55
CA THR A 10 -3.88 -13.50 -6.65
C THR A 10 -3.16 -13.11 -7.94
N ARG A 11 -2.26 -12.10 -7.87
CA ARG A 11 -1.51 -11.66 -9.04
C ARG A 11 -0.54 -12.73 -9.57
N LEU A 12 0.10 -13.48 -8.69
CA LEU A 12 0.96 -14.60 -9.06
C LEU A 12 0.18 -15.73 -9.75
N ARG A 13 -1.08 -15.96 -9.35
CA ARG A 13 -1.96 -16.95 -9.97
C ARG A 13 -2.41 -16.55 -11.37
N ASP A 14 -2.69 -15.26 -11.57
CA ASP A 14 -3.15 -14.72 -12.86
C ASP A 14 -2.00 -14.48 -13.85
N MET A 15 -0.74 -14.62 -13.41
CA MET A 15 0.43 -14.42 -14.27
C MET A 15 0.58 -15.59 -15.24
N ASP A 16 0.74 -15.26 -16.52
CA ASP A 16 1.02 -16.26 -17.55
C ASP A 16 2.43 -16.84 -17.38
N LYS A 17 2.50 -18.15 -17.12
CA LYS A 17 3.75 -18.89 -16.94
C LYS A 17 4.54 -19.01 -18.24
N SER A 18 3.92 -18.82 -19.40
CA SER A 18 4.58 -18.87 -20.71
C SER A 18 5.73 -17.86 -20.81
N LEU A 19 5.60 -16.70 -20.16
CA LEU A 19 6.65 -15.67 -20.12
C LEU A 19 7.88 -16.10 -19.34
N GLU A 20 7.70 -16.88 -18.27
CA GLU A 20 8.79 -17.44 -17.46
C GLU A 20 9.48 -18.61 -18.20
N GLU A 21 8.69 -19.44 -18.87
CA GLU A 21 9.18 -20.58 -19.67
C GLU A 21 9.98 -20.11 -20.88
N ALA A 22 9.46 -19.15 -21.67
CA ALA A 22 10.17 -18.59 -22.82
C ALA A 22 11.52 -17.95 -22.45
N ALA A 23 11.60 -17.31 -21.28
CA ALA A 23 12.83 -16.72 -20.80
C ALA A 23 13.86 -17.76 -20.36
N ARG A 24 13.42 -18.91 -19.84
CA ARG A 24 14.28 -20.05 -19.56
C ARG A 24 14.74 -20.73 -20.85
N ASP A 25 13.88 -20.84 -21.84
CA ASP A 25 14.21 -21.42 -23.15
C ASP A 25 15.29 -20.61 -23.89
N LEU A 26 15.28 -19.28 -23.74
CA LEU A 26 16.33 -18.38 -24.25
C LEU A 26 17.65 -18.40 -23.45
N GLY A 27 17.78 -19.29 -22.45
CA GLY A 27 18.97 -19.42 -21.62
C GLY A 27 19.01 -18.49 -20.40
N GLY A 28 17.89 -17.87 -20.04
CA GLY A 28 17.78 -17.02 -18.86
C GLY A 28 17.95 -17.81 -17.56
N ARG A 29 18.91 -17.40 -16.73
CA ARG A 29 19.13 -17.96 -15.38
C ARG A 29 18.02 -17.53 -14.42
N GLN A 30 17.68 -18.36 -13.43
CA GLN A 30 16.62 -18.08 -12.43
C GLN A 30 16.60 -16.65 -11.86
N PRO A 31 17.72 -16.07 -11.37
CA PRO A 31 17.70 -14.70 -10.83
C PRO A 31 17.43 -13.64 -11.90
N PHE A 32 17.85 -13.86 -13.15
CA PHE A 32 17.56 -12.97 -14.27
C PHE A 32 16.07 -12.99 -14.62
N VAL A 33 15.49 -14.20 -14.76
CA VAL A 33 14.05 -14.36 -15.06
C VAL A 33 13.19 -13.74 -13.95
N PHE A 34 13.58 -13.90 -12.68
CA PHE A 34 12.88 -13.29 -11.57
C PHE A 34 12.93 -11.75 -11.61
N LEU A 35 14.13 -11.17 -11.69
CA LEU A 35 14.28 -9.71 -11.62
C LEU A 35 13.76 -8.98 -12.87
N SER A 36 13.89 -9.59 -14.03
CA SER A 36 13.56 -8.94 -15.31
C SER A 36 12.14 -9.24 -15.80
N ILE A 37 11.49 -10.31 -15.33
CA ILE A 37 10.15 -10.70 -15.81
C ILE A 37 9.16 -10.78 -14.64
N ILE A 38 9.39 -11.68 -13.68
CA ILE A 38 8.42 -11.94 -12.60
C ILE A 38 8.23 -10.67 -11.77
N LEU A 39 9.31 -10.08 -11.27
CA LEU A 39 9.30 -8.90 -10.40
C LEU A 39 8.54 -7.71 -11.02
N PRO A 40 8.84 -7.24 -12.24
CA PRO A 40 8.08 -6.13 -12.85
C PRO A 40 6.62 -6.48 -13.13
N LEU A 41 6.28 -7.75 -13.40
CA LEU A 41 4.89 -8.19 -13.60
C LEU A 41 4.07 -8.19 -12.31
N ILE A 42 4.68 -8.53 -11.18
CA ILE A 42 4.03 -8.51 -9.86
C ILE A 42 4.15 -7.16 -9.14
N LEU A 43 5.07 -6.29 -9.56
CA LEU A 43 5.33 -4.99 -8.93
C LEU A 43 4.06 -4.14 -8.70
N PRO A 44 3.11 -4.04 -9.65
CA PRO A 44 1.86 -3.30 -9.40
C PRO A 44 1.06 -3.87 -8.23
N SER A 45 1.03 -5.20 -8.08
CA SER A 45 0.34 -5.86 -6.97
C SER A 45 1.07 -5.69 -5.64
N ILE A 46 2.41 -5.65 -5.65
CA ILE A 46 3.22 -5.35 -4.46
C ILE A 46 2.93 -3.92 -3.98
N ILE A 47 2.89 -2.95 -4.89
CA ILE A 47 2.59 -1.55 -4.56
C ILE A 47 1.16 -1.43 -4.00
N ALA A 48 0.18 -2.10 -4.61
CA ALA A 48 -1.20 -2.10 -4.12
C ALA A 48 -1.32 -2.75 -2.72
N ALA A 49 -0.66 -3.90 -2.52
CA ALA A 49 -0.59 -4.58 -1.24
C ALA A 49 0.08 -3.73 -0.16
N TRP A 50 1.17 -3.03 -0.51
CA TRP A 50 1.88 -2.12 0.38
C TRP A 50 0.99 -0.94 0.81
N LEU A 51 0.30 -0.29 -0.13
CA LEU A 51 -0.63 0.81 0.17
C LEU A 51 -1.75 0.34 1.10
N LEU A 52 -2.38 -0.80 0.80
CA LEU A 52 -3.46 -1.36 1.60
C LEU A 52 -2.99 -1.66 3.03
N SER A 53 -1.84 -2.34 3.18
CA SER A 53 -1.26 -2.64 4.48
C SER A 53 -0.85 -1.39 5.26
N PHE A 54 -0.33 -0.37 4.58
CA PHE A 54 0.01 0.91 5.20
C PHE A 54 -1.25 1.62 5.73
N THR A 55 -2.30 1.70 4.92
CA THR A 55 -3.57 2.31 5.32
C THR A 55 -4.18 1.61 6.53
N LEU A 56 -4.21 0.28 6.54
CA LEU A 56 -4.73 -0.49 7.68
C LEU A 56 -3.90 -0.28 8.95
N SER A 57 -2.57 -0.28 8.83
CA SER A 57 -1.67 -0.03 9.97
C SER A 57 -1.84 1.39 10.54
N PHE A 58 -2.10 2.37 9.66
CA PHE A 58 -2.31 3.75 10.08
C PHE A 58 -3.65 3.96 10.80
N ASP A 59 -4.67 3.16 10.49
CA ASP A 59 -6.02 3.24 11.08
C ASP A 59 -6.18 2.48 12.43
N ASP A 60 -5.18 1.66 12.81
CA ASP A 60 -5.25 0.77 13.99
C ASP A 60 -5.07 1.51 15.35
N LEU A 61 -5.90 2.53 15.62
CA LEU A 61 -5.88 3.31 16.86
C LEU A 61 -6.16 2.44 18.11
N VAL A 62 -7.13 1.53 18.03
CA VAL A 62 -7.56 0.71 19.18
C VAL A 62 -6.41 -0.19 19.64
N ILE A 63 -5.84 -0.96 18.71
CA ILE A 63 -4.72 -1.87 18.99
C ILE A 63 -3.51 -1.06 19.43
N ALA A 64 -3.19 0.04 18.73
CA ALA A 64 -2.09 0.90 19.11
C ALA A 64 -2.27 1.46 20.52
N SER A 65 -3.48 1.86 20.93
CA SER A 65 -3.74 2.42 22.26
C SER A 65 -3.58 1.40 23.40
N PHE A 66 -3.86 0.12 23.14
CA PHE A 66 -3.73 -0.95 24.15
C PHE A 66 -2.31 -1.52 24.22
N VAL A 67 -1.55 -1.45 23.12
CA VAL A 67 -0.19 -2.01 23.04
C VAL A 67 0.90 -0.95 23.27
N SER A 68 0.60 0.35 23.12
CA SER A 68 1.58 1.42 23.36
C SER A 68 1.85 1.63 24.85
N GLY A 69 3.13 1.56 25.22
CA GLY A 69 3.60 1.89 26.57
C GLY A 69 3.84 3.40 26.79
N PRO A 70 4.11 3.83 28.05
CA PRO A 70 4.37 5.23 28.36
C PRO A 70 5.51 5.80 27.49
N GLY A 71 5.25 6.91 26.79
CA GLY A 71 6.22 7.58 25.91
C GLY A 71 6.10 7.24 24.41
N SER A 72 5.31 6.24 24.01
CA SER A 72 5.06 5.93 22.60
C SER A 72 3.71 6.47 22.16
N SER A 73 3.71 7.66 21.54
CA SER A 73 2.49 8.28 21.03
C SER A 73 2.53 8.29 19.50
N THR A 74 1.82 7.35 18.87
CA THR A 74 1.66 7.36 17.41
C THR A 74 0.80 8.55 17.00
N LEU A 75 0.96 9.02 15.75
CA LEU A 75 0.20 10.16 15.22
C LEU A 75 -1.32 10.02 15.45
N PRO A 76 -1.96 8.85 15.25
CA PRO A 76 -3.37 8.66 15.56
C PRO A 76 -3.72 8.83 17.05
N ILE A 77 -2.89 8.29 17.96
CA ILE A 77 -3.10 8.39 19.41
C ILE A 77 -3.04 9.86 19.87
N VAL A 78 -2.09 10.64 19.33
CA VAL A 78 -1.97 12.07 19.65
C VAL A 78 -3.19 12.85 19.17
N ILE A 79 -3.66 12.61 17.96
CA ILE A 79 -4.86 13.27 17.42
C ILE A 79 -6.07 12.94 18.29
N PHE A 80 -6.29 11.67 18.61
CA PHE A 80 -7.41 11.22 19.44
C PHE A 80 -7.36 11.79 20.87
N SER A 81 -6.17 11.81 21.49
CA SER A 81 -5.96 12.40 22.81
C SER A 81 -6.26 13.91 22.82
N LYS A 82 -5.81 14.65 21.80
CA LYS A 82 -6.08 16.09 21.67
C LYS A 82 -7.57 16.38 21.48
N ILE A 83 -8.30 15.58 20.71
CA ILE A 83 -9.77 15.74 20.54
C ILE A 83 -10.48 15.60 21.89
N ARG A 84 -10.05 14.65 22.74
CA ARG A 84 -10.61 14.44 24.08
C ARG A 84 -10.35 15.59 25.06
N LEU A 85 -9.25 16.32 24.88
CA LEU A 85 -8.85 17.43 25.76
C LEU A 85 -9.45 18.79 25.34
N GLY A 86 -10.06 18.86 24.15
CA GLY A 86 -10.72 20.05 23.61
C GLY A 86 -10.36 20.26 22.14
N VAL A 87 -11.34 20.58 21.30
CA VAL A 87 -11.13 20.75 19.86
C VAL A 87 -10.36 22.03 19.59
N SER A 88 -9.04 21.94 19.37
CA SER A 88 -8.23 23.09 18.96
C SER A 88 -8.27 23.28 17.43
N PRO A 89 -8.19 24.52 16.92
CA PRO A 89 -8.12 24.78 15.47
C PRO A 89 -6.97 24.04 14.76
N GLU A 90 -5.90 23.71 15.49
CA GLU A 90 -4.75 22.95 15.01
C GLU A 90 -5.14 21.53 14.55
N ILE A 91 -6.06 20.86 15.25
CA ILE A 91 -6.51 19.51 14.89
C ILE A 91 -7.23 19.55 13.55
N ASN A 92 -8.07 20.56 13.33
CA ASN A 92 -8.83 20.70 12.09
C ASN A 92 -7.91 20.99 10.90
N ALA A 93 -6.83 21.76 11.12
CA ALA A 93 -5.79 22.00 10.12
C ALA A 93 -5.06 20.70 9.73
N ILE A 94 -4.65 19.89 10.72
CA ILE A 94 -3.98 18.60 10.48
C ILE A 94 -4.91 17.62 9.75
N ALA A 95 -6.18 17.53 10.17
CA ALA A 95 -7.17 16.67 9.53
C ALA A 95 -7.39 17.05 8.06
N THR A 96 -7.53 18.35 7.79
CA THR A 96 -7.72 18.87 6.42
C THR A 96 -6.51 18.54 5.53
N LEU A 97 -5.28 18.73 6.03
CA LEU A 97 -4.06 18.38 5.32
C LEU A 97 -3.96 16.88 5.03
N MET A 98 -4.30 16.03 6.00
CA MET A 98 -4.33 14.57 5.82
C MET A 98 -5.32 14.17 4.73
N ILE A 99 -6.56 14.68 4.79
CA ILE A 99 -7.61 14.38 3.80
C ILE A 99 -7.17 14.82 2.40
N LEU A 100 -6.63 16.03 2.26
CA LEU A 100 -6.11 16.54 0.98
C LEU A 100 -5.00 15.65 0.43
N THR A 101 -4.05 15.27 1.28
CA THR A 101 -2.88 14.47 0.87
C THR A 101 -3.31 13.08 0.40
N ILE A 102 -4.14 12.38 1.18
CA ILE A 102 -4.63 11.04 0.84
C ILE A 102 -5.51 11.10 -0.43
N SER A 103 -6.41 12.08 -0.51
CA SER A 103 -7.28 12.26 -1.68
C SER A 103 -6.47 12.52 -2.95
N ALA A 104 -5.43 13.36 -2.88
CA ALA A 104 -4.55 13.63 -4.01
C ALA A 104 -3.79 12.36 -4.45
N LEU A 105 -3.23 11.59 -3.52
CA LEU A 105 -2.52 10.34 -3.82
C LEU A 105 -3.44 9.32 -4.51
N VAL A 106 -4.66 9.13 -3.99
CA VAL A 106 -5.65 8.21 -4.58
C VAL A 106 -6.08 8.67 -5.96
N MET A 107 -6.29 9.98 -6.15
CA MET A 107 -6.69 10.55 -7.45
C MET A 107 -5.59 10.37 -8.50
N ILE A 108 -4.33 10.63 -8.13
CA ILE A 108 -3.16 10.40 -8.99
C ILE A 108 -3.03 8.91 -9.33
N GLY A 109 -3.10 8.03 -8.33
CA GLY A 109 -3.03 6.59 -8.52
C GLY A 109 -4.11 6.08 -9.47
N SER A 110 -5.35 6.51 -9.26
CA SER A 110 -6.49 6.15 -10.12
C SER A 110 -6.26 6.67 -11.56
N PHE A 111 -5.84 7.91 -11.72
CA PHE A 111 -5.57 8.50 -13.03
C PHE A 111 -4.47 7.77 -13.81
N LEU A 112 -3.41 7.33 -13.13
CA LEU A 112 -2.33 6.54 -13.74
C LEU A 112 -2.80 5.15 -14.17
N VAL A 113 -3.73 4.53 -13.45
CA VAL A 113 -4.32 3.24 -13.80
C VAL A 113 -5.24 3.38 -15.02
N LEU A 114 -6.14 4.37 -15.04
CA LEU A 114 -7.01 4.62 -16.20
C LEU A 114 -6.22 4.89 -17.49
N ARG A 115 -5.07 5.57 -17.38
CA ARG A 115 -4.17 5.80 -18.53
C ARG A 115 -3.51 4.53 -19.07
N ARG A 116 -3.39 3.46 -18.27
CA ARG A 116 -2.84 2.18 -18.73
C ARG A 116 -3.88 1.35 -19.48
N ASP A 117 -5.17 1.45 -19.11
CA ASP A 117 -6.24 0.68 -19.76
C ASP A 117 -6.67 1.26 -21.12
N GLY A 118 -6.51 2.57 -21.35
CA GLY A 118 -6.80 3.20 -22.65
C GLY A 118 -5.78 2.93 -23.77
N LYS A 119 -4.79 2.07 -23.55
CA LYS A 119 -3.76 1.67 -24.53
C LYS A 119 -3.85 0.20 -24.96
N LYS A 120 -4.99 -0.47 -24.73
CA LYS A 120 -5.29 -1.77 -25.35
C LYS A 120 -6.07 -1.59 -26.64
#